data_AF-A0A934MK06-F1
#
_entry.id   AF-A0A934MK06-F1
#
_cell.length_a   1.000
_cell.length_b   1.000
_cell.length_c   1.000
_cell.angle_alpha   90.00
_cell.angle_beta   90.00
_cell.angle_gamma   90.00
#
_symmetry.space_group_name_H-M   'P 1'
#
loop_
_entity.id
_entity.type
_entity.pdbx_description
1 polymer ?
#
loop_
_entity_poly.entity_id
_entity_poly.type
_entity_poly.pdbx_seq_one_letter_code
_entity_poly.pdbx_strand_id
1 'polypeptide(L)'
;MNFLIPKNVSSKFEFFNGFGFKELFMMLAGLIIGGTIATPLLFITNSIFSILPAVLFTTIGFILGKPDLRTGRNGLDHLMAMRQYRRKRKKYFYRFGHGRRKEDHLV
;
A
#
# COMPACT_ATOMS: atom_id res chain seq x y z
N MET A 1 -40.27 -0.32 16.75
CA MET A 1 -39.59 0.00 15.47
C MET A 1 -38.19 -0.62 15.53
N ASN A 2 -37.96 -1.70 14.79
CA ASN A 2 -36.67 -2.41 14.79
C ASN A 2 -35.75 -1.75 13.76
N PHE A 3 -34.69 -1.10 14.22
CA PHE A 3 -33.63 -0.60 13.36
C PHE A 3 -32.80 -1.79 12.86
N LEU A 4 -32.98 -2.17 11.59
CA LEU A 4 -32.06 -3.06 10.88
C LEU A 4 -30.78 -2.28 10.59
N ILE A 5 -29.83 -2.32 11.54
CA ILE A 5 -28.46 -1.91 11.25
C ILE A 5 -27.92 -2.94 10.25
N PRO A 6 -27.51 -2.54 9.03
CA PRO A 6 -26.95 -3.49 8.09
C PRO A 6 -25.73 -4.16 8.72
N LYS A 7 -25.69 -5.50 8.71
CA LYS A 7 -24.62 -6.34 9.31
C LYS A 7 -23.19 -6.01 8.83
N ASN A 8 -23.06 -5.12 7.85
CA ASN A 8 -21.83 -4.73 7.20
C ASN A 8 -21.19 -3.44 7.75
N VAL A 9 -21.82 -2.75 8.71
CA VAL A 9 -21.17 -1.64 9.45
C VAL A 9 -20.48 -2.23 10.68
N SER A 10 -19.35 -2.89 10.45
CA SER A 10 -18.41 -3.11 11.53
C SER A 10 -17.81 -1.75 11.87
N SER A 11 -18.25 -1.16 12.98
CA SER A 11 -17.57 -0.05 13.63
C SER A 11 -16.20 -0.54 14.10
N LYS A 12 -15.25 -0.64 13.16
CA LYS A 12 -13.85 -0.75 13.52
C LYS A 12 -13.55 0.50 14.34
N PHE A 13 -12.82 0.35 15.45
CA PHE A 13 -12.42 1.49 16.25
C PHE A 13 -11.58 2.43 15.38
N GLU A 14 -12.21 3.55 14.99
CA GLU A 14 -11.64 4.66 14.24
C GLU A 14 -11.62 5.87 15.17
N PHE A 15 -10.45 6.49 15.34
CA PHE A 15 -10.30 7.73 16.09
C PHE A 15 -10.88 8.92 15.32
N PHE A 16 -10.77 8.88 14.00
CA PHE A 16 -11.38 9.81 13.04
C PHE A 16 -11.61 9.06 11.72
N ASN A 17 -12.52 9.54 10.86
CA ASN A 17 -12.92 8.84 9.63
C ASN A 17 -11.71 8.33 8.82
N GLY A 18 -11.57 7.00 8.74
CA GLY A 18 -10.48 6.34 8.01
C GLY A 18 -9.15 6.26 8.77
N PHE A 19 -9.11 6.48 10.08
CA PHE A 19 -7.93 6.29 10.94
C PHE A 19 -8.29 5.51 12.20
N GLY A 20 -7.97 4.21 12.20
CA GLY A 20 -8.08 3.33 13.34
C GLY A 20 -6.73 2.86 13.87
N PHE A 21 -6.76 1.75 14.61
CA PHE A 21 -5.57 1.19 15.24
C PHE A 21 -4.50 0.75 14.23
N LYS A 22 -4.89 0.23 13.07
CA LYS A 22 -3.92 -0.23 12.07
C LYS A 22 -3.09 0.93 11.51
N GLU A 23 -3.74 2.05 11.23
CA GLU A 23 -3.12 3.28 10.77
C GLU A 23 -2.17 3.84 11.84
N LEU A 24 -2.61 3.83 13.10
CA LEU A 24 -1.79 4.25 14.24
C LEU A 24 -0.53 3.40 14.38
N PHE A 25 -0.64 2.07 14.31
CA PHE A 25 0.51 1.16 14.37
C PHE A 25 1.48 1.39 13.20
N MET A 26 0.97 1.63 12.00
CA MET A 26 1.79 1.92 10.81
C MET A 26 2.55 3.25 10.94
N MET A 27 1.89 4.28 11.46
CA MET A 27 2.52 5.57 11.74
C MET A 27 3.59 5.43 12.83
N LEU A 28 3.29 4.72 13.92
CA LEU A 28 4.24 4.45 15.00
C LEU A 28 5.45 3.65 14.51
N ALA A 29 5.24 2.64 13.66
CA ALA A 29 6.33 1.88 13.06
C ALA A 29 7.24 2.79 12.20
N GLY A 30 6.65 3.67 11.38
CA GLY A 30 7.40 4.67 10.62
C GLY A 30 8.20 5.63 11.51
N LEU A 31 7.60 6.09 12.61
CA LEU A 31 8.25 6.97 13.58
C LEU A 31 9.41 6.27 14.30
N ILE A 32 9.24 5.01 14.71
CA ILE A 32 10.31 4.24 15.37
C ILE A 32 11.48 4.05 14.41
N ILE A 33 11.22 3.63 13.17
CA ILE A 33 12.27 3.43 12.14
C ILE A 33 12.99 4.75 11.87
N GLY A 34 12.23 5.81 11.58
CA GLY A 34 12.79 7.13 11.29
C GLY A 34 13.54 7.74 12.47
N GLY A 35 13.01 7.59 13.69
CA GLY A 35 13.64 8.06 14.93
C GLY A 35 14.91 7.30 15.27
N THR A 36 14.96 5.99 15.01
CA THR A 36 16.17 5.17 15.20
C THR A 36 17.29 5.63 14.27
N ILE A 37 16.96 6.08 13.06
CA ILE A 37 17.92 6.64 12.11
C ILE A 37 18.30 8.08 12.48
N ALA A 38 17.32 8.90 12.87
CA ALA A 38 17.52 10.32 13.17
C ALA A 38 18.33 10.56 14.46
N THR A 39 18.15 9.72 15.49
CA THR A 39 18.85 9.86 16.78
C THR A 39 20.39 9.89 16.64
N PRO A 40 21.05 8.90 16.01
CA PRO A 40 22.51 8.93 15.83
C PRO A 40 22.95 10.09 14.91
N LEU A 41 22.18 10.42 13.88
CA LEU A 41 22.46 11.58 13.02
C LEU A 41 22.40 12.91 13.79
N LEU A 42 21.47 13.03 14.74
CA LEU A 42 21.34 14.21 15.57
C LEU A 42 22.50 14.30 16.56
N PHE A 43 22.92 13.17 17.15
CA PHE A 43 24.06 13.11 18.06
C PHE A 43 25.40 13.47 17.39
N ILE A 44 25.60 13.03 16.14
CA ILE A 44 26.86 13.28 15.40
C ILE A 44 26.89 14.70 14.84
N THR A 45 25.82 15.12 14.16
CA THR A 45 25.82 16.37 13.39
C THR A 45 25.32 17.57 14.20
N ASN A 46 24.56 17.36 15.28
CA ASN A 46 23.88 18.41 16.07
C ASN A 46 23.06 19.39 15.21
N SER A 47 22.59 18.93 14.05
CA SER A 47 21.87 19.74 13.07
C SER A 47 20.40 19.37 13.07
N ILE A 48 19.55 20.38 12.90
CA ILE A 48 18.09 20.18 12.80
C ILE A 48 17.71 19.37 11.55
N PHE A 49 18.56 19.39 10.51
CA PHE A 49 18.36 18.58 9.31
C PHE A 49 18.47 17.07 9.60
N SER A 50 19.09 16.66 10.70
CA SER A 50 19.14 15.25 11.11
C SER A 50 17.77 14.66 11.48
N ILE A 51 16.73 15.50 11.65
CA ILE A 51 15.35 15.08 11.94
C ILE A 51 14.58 14.71 10.65
N LEU A 52 15.06 15.13 9.47
CA LEU A 52 14.40 14.84 8.18
C LEU A 52 14.05 13.35 7.98
N PRO A 53 14.94 12.38 8.28
CA PRO A 53 14.61 10.97 8.17
C PRO A 53 13.40 10.59 9.02
N ALA A 54 13.31 11.08 10.27
CA ALA A 54 12.17 10.81 11.15
C ALA A 54 10.86 11.30 10.54
N VAL A 55 10.84 12.52 10.00
CA VAL A 55 9.65 13.10 9.36
C VAL A 55 9.27 12.30 8.11
N LEU A 56 10.24 11.98 7.26
CA LEU A 56 10.02 11.25 6.01
C LEU A 56 9.45 9.86 6.27
N PHE A 57 10.08 9.06 7.14
CA PHE A 57 9.61 7.70 7.43
C PHE A 57 8.25 7.69 8.13
N THR A 58 7.96 8.67 8.99
CA THR A 58 6.63 8.82 9.60
C THR A 58 5.58 9.16 8.55
N THR A 59 5.89 10.08 7.63
CA THR A 59 4.99 10.47 6.53
C THR A 59 4.71 9.30 5.60
N ILE A 60 5.73 8.50 5.26
CA ILE A 60 5.58 7.29 4.46
C ILE A 60 4.70 6.26 5.20
N GLY A 61 4.95 6.05 6.50
CA GLY A 61 4.13 5.17 7.33
C GLY A 61 2.66 5.59 7.36
N PHE A 62 2.39 6.89 7.46
CA PHE A 62 1.04 7.44 7.39
C PHE A 62 0.38 7.22 6.02
N ILE A 63 1.08 7.49 4.91
CA ILE A 63 0.53 7.31 3.55
C ILE A 63 0.25 5.83 3.26
N LEU A 64 1.15 4.93 3.63
CA LEU A 64 0.95 3.49 3.47
C LEU A 64 -0.17 2.96 4.38
N GLY A 65 -0.29 3.58 5.56
CA GLY A 65 -1.29 3.26 6.57
C GLY A 65 -2.67 3.69 6.14
N LYS A 66 -2.81 4.83 5.46
CA LYS A 66 -4.11 5.42 5.15
C LYS A 66 -4.96 4.52 4.23
N PRO A 67 -6.15 4.07 4.68
CA PRO A 67 -7.12 3.38 3.83
C PRO A 67 -7.71 4.33 2.80
N ASP A 68 -7.96 3.83 1.59
CA ASP A 68 -8.85 4.51 0.65
C ASP A 68 -10.30 4.31 1.13
N LEU A 69 -11.00 5.41 1.44
CA LEU A 69 -12.38 5.43 1.92
C LEU A 69 -13.35 4.70 0.98
N ARG A 70 -13.03 4.65 -0.33
CA ARG A 70 -13.92 4.03 -1.32
C ARG A 70 -13.78 2.52 -1.41
N THR A 71 -12.59 1.99 -1.17
CA THR A 71 -12.28 0.56 -1.33
C THR A 71 -11.95 -0.15 -0.03
N GLY A 72 -11.71 0.59 1.06
CA GLY A 72 -11.27 0.05 2.35
C GLY A 72 -9.94 -0.68 2.31
N ARG A 73 -9.15 -0.46 1.24
CA ARG A 73 -7.83 -1.05 1.03
C ARG A 73 -6.75 -0.03 1.31
N ASN A 74 -5.64 -0.49 1.89
CA ASN A 74 -4.51 0.38 2.23
C ASN A 74 -3.37 0.13 1.22
N GLY A 75 -2.35 0.98 1.22
CA GLY A 75 -1.18 0.80 0.35
C GLY A 75 -0.51 -0.58 0.50
N LEU A 76 -0.59 -1.17 1.69
CA LEU A 76 -0.12 -2.54 1.93
C LEU A 76 -0.93 -3.62 1.21
N ASP A 77 -2.25 -3.45 1.08
CA ASP A 77 -3.08 -4.43 0.38
C ASP A 77 -2.75 -4.44 -1.11
N HIS A 78 -2.41 -3.29 -1.68
CA HIS A 78 -1.91 -3.19 -3.03
C HIS A 78 -0.55 -3.88 -3.19
N LEU A 79 0.38 -3.69 -2.24
CA LEU A 79 1.66 -4.40 -2.25
C LEU A 79 1.49 -5.92 -2.14
N MET A 80 0.58 -6.37 -1.27
CA MET A 80 0.28 -7.79 -1.10
C MET A 80 -0.38 -8.38 -2.36
N ALA A 81 -1.31 -7.64 -2.97
CA ALA A 81 -1.92 -8.00 -4.24
C ALA A 81 -0.89 -8.07 -5.38
N MET A 82 0.04 -7.11 -5.45
CA MET A 82 1.15 -7.14 -6.42
C MET A 82 2.05 -8.37 -6.21
N ARG A 83 2.36 -8.72 -4.96
CA ARG A 83 3.16 -9.91 -4.63
C ARG A 83 2.44 -11.20 -5.02
N GLN A 84 1.14 -11.30 -4.73
CA GLN A 84 0.31 -12.43 -5.13
C GLN A 84 0.19 -12.54 -6.65
N TYR A 85 -0.03 -11.43 -7.34
CA TYR A 85 -0.06 -11.37 -8.80
C TYR A 85 1.28 -11.85 -9.38
N ARG A 86 2.41 -11.34 -8.86
CA ARG A 86 3.75 -11.77 -9.28
C ARG A 86 3.94 -13.29 -9.15
N ARG A 87 3.44 -13.91 -8.09
CA ARG A 87 3.47 -15.37 -7.87
C ARG A 87 2.53 -16.15 -8.80
N LYS A 88 1.35 -15.61 -9.10
CA LYS A 88 0.30 -16.28 -9.90
C LYS A 88 0.39 -16.02 -11.42
N ARG A 89 1.38 -15.25 -11.89
CA ARG A 89 1.59 -15.02 -13.33
C ARG A 89 1.86 -16.34 -14.05
N LYS A 90 0.81 -16.92 -14.65
CA LYS A 90 0.94 -18.00 -15.62
C LYS A 90 1.69 -17.42 -16.84
N LYS A 91 2.89 -17.93 -17.11
CA LYS A 91 3.59 -17.67 -18.37
C LYS A 91 2.83 -18.43 -19.46
N TYR A 92 1.92 -17.75 -20.13
CA TYR A 92 1.35 -18.28 -21.36
C TYR A 92 2.43 -18.23 -22.43
N PHE A 93 2.83 -19.39 -22.94
CA PHE A 93 3.61 -19.49 -24.18
C PHE A 93 2.68 -19.09 -25.32
N TYR A 94 2.57 -17.79 -25.59
CA TYR A 94 1.93 -17.32 -26.81
C TYR A 94 2.88 -17.66 -27.97
N ARG A 95 2.64 -18.79 -28.64
CA ARG A 95 3.07 -18.95 -30.03
C ARG A 95 2.11 -18.09 -30.85
N PHE A 96 2.63 -17.05 -31.51
CA PHE A 96 1.89 -16.43 -32.61
C PHE A 96 1.65 -17.52 -33.65
N GLY A 97 0.41 -17.98 -33.79
CA GLY A 97 0.04 -18.85 -34.90
C GLY A 97 0.29 -18.10 -36.20
N HIS A 98 0.96 -18.72 -37.18
CA HIS A 98 1.02 -18.24 -38.56
C HIS A 98 -0.36 -18.36 -39.24
N GLY A 99 -1.35 -17.66 -38.70
CA GLY A 99 -2.68 -17.57 -39.27
C GLY A 99 -2.84 -16.27 -40.04
N ARG A 100 -2.13 -16.15 -41.17
CA ARG A 100 -2.45 -15.23 -42.29
C ARG A 100 -1.45 -15.39 -43.45
N ARG A 101 -1.33 -16.59 -44.03
CA ARG A 101 -1.06 -16.67 -45.48
C ARG A 101 -2.43 -16.65 -46.15
N LYS A 102 -2.82 -15.47 -46.65
CA LYS A 102 -3.78 -15.40 -47.75
C LYS A 102 -3.02 -15.97 -48.94
N GLU A 103 -3.34 -17.19 -49.34
CA GLU A 103 -2.97 -17.65 -50.68
C GLU A 103 -3.94 -16.96 -51.63
N ASP A 104 -3.37 -16.01 -52.34
CA ASP A 104 -4.04 -15.19 -53.33
C ASP A 104 -4.51 -16.07 -54.50
N HIS A 105 -5.79 -15.93 -54.83
CA HIS A 105 -6.38 -16.42 -56.06
C HIS A 105 -5.81 -15.67 -57.27
N LEU A 106 -4.72 -16.13 -57.86
CA LEU A 106 -4.20 -15.78 -59.20
C LEU A 106 -3.23 -16.92 -59.58
N VAL A 107 -3.34 -17.73 -60.64
CA VAL A 107 -3.92 -17.68 -61.99
C VAL A 107 -4.25 -19.11 -62.41
#